data_AF-A0AAZ3Q8K6-F1
#
_entry.id   AF-A0AAZ3Q8K6-F1
#
_cell.length_a   1.000
_cell.length_b   1.000
_cell.length_c   1.000
_cell.angle_alpha   90.00
_cell.angle_beta   90.00
_cell.angle_gamma   90.00
#
_symmetry.space_group_name_H-M   'P 1'
#
loop_
_entity.id
_entity.type
_entity.pdbx_description
1 polymer ?
#
loop_
_entity_poly.entity_id
_entity_poly.type
_entity_poly.pdbx_seq_one_letter_code
_entity_poly.pdbx_strand_id
1 'polypeptide(L)'
;LNMATRLQLIGGGGGSSFEFHGMDNGATLKRIGVAVEGWRVKAVRAELVDRRVATFGNSHTFNEFEFKLGECITKLSLWGNGVGTRLGAIKFTTSQNRQFFEKITSWPLKTEYTIDVTPEYVKSVSHHNDTSLVQEESITYSKTLTKTYSWSVSNKIESTLNVSVKVGIPYLVEVSSGFSLTVGVEQSTSLQKTETITESGTINVKIPPGKTMDVEITMVKANFDLDYRAIVKVTCMNGSQLFFPSTGVTYTSVRISTKET
;
A
#
# COMPACT_ATOMS: atom_id res chain seq x y z
N LEU A 1 4.28 20.54 -1.19
CA LEU A 1 3.39 20.06 -0.11
C LEU A 1 3.34 18.54 -0.22
N ASN A 2 3.51 17.82 0.89
CA ASN A 2 3.42 16.36 0.88
C ASN A 2 1.95 15.97 1.05
N MET A 3 1.38 15.22 0.09
CA MET A 3 0.04 14.65 0.25
C MET A 3 0.11 13.34 1.03
N ALA A 4 -0.67 13.23 2.10
CA ALA A 4 -0.55 12.19 3.12
C ALA A 4 -1.42 10.95 2.84
N THR A 5 -1.63 10.58 1.58
CA THR A 5 -2.56 9.51 1.18
C THR A 5 -2.04 8.63 0.05
N ARG A 6 -2.52 7.38 0.01
CA ARG A 6 -2.29 6.45 -1.10
C ARG A 6 -3.47 6.47 -2.05
N LEU A 7 -3.19 6.61 -3.34
CA LEU A 7 -4.16 6.36 -4.40
C LEU A 7 -3.48 5.60 -5.54
N GLN A 8 -3.89 4.36 -5.77
CA GLN A 8 -3.46 3.56 -6.92
C GLN A 8 -4.65 3.31 -7.84
N LEU A 9 -4.70 4.05 -8.95
CA LEU A 9 -5.80 3.97 -9.92
C LEU A 9 -5.54 2.84 -10.93
N ILE A 10 -6.40 1.83 -10.91
CA ILE A 10 -6.42 0.74 -11.90
C ILE A 10 -7.67 0.90 -12.78
N GLY A 11 -7.48 1.06 -14.09
CA GLY A 11 -8.58 1.31 -15.02
C GLY A 11 -8.09 1.81 -16.37
N GLY A 12 -8.80 2.79 -16.94
CA GLY A 12 -8.40 3.51 -18.14
C GLY A 12 -8.60 5.02 -17.99
N GLY A 13 -7.98 5.82 -18.86
CA GLY A 13 -7.96 7.29 -18.76
C GLY A 13 -9.22 8.02 -19.23
N GLY A 14 -10.42 7.52 -18.93
CA GLY A 14 -11.68 8.14 -19.35
C GLY A 14 -12.75 8.12 -18.26
N GLY A 15 -13.72 9.03 -18.38
CA GLY A 15 -14.72 9.32 -17.35
C GLY A 15 -14.52 10.73 -16.76
N SER A 16 -15.23 11.04 -15.69
CA SER A 16 -15.04 12.27 -14.93
C SER A 16 -14.25 11.96 -13.65
N SER A 17 -13.30 12.83 -13.28
CA SER A 17 -12.57 12.68 -12.03
C SER A 17 -13.52 12.82 -10.84
N PHE A 18 -13.26 12.06 -9.77
CA PHE A 18 -13.98 12.16 -8.50
C PHE A 18 -13.04 11.80 -7.36
N GLU A 19 -13.24 12.43 -6.21
CA GLU A 19 -12.50 12.17 -4.97
C GLU A 19 -13.52 12.05 -3.83
N PHE A 20 -13.33 11.08 -2.93
CA PHE A 20 -14.22 10.85 -1.80
C PHE A 20 -13.44 10.24 -0.64
N HIS A 21 -13.12 11.07 0.34
CA HIS A 21 -12.18 10.75 1.41
C HIS A 21 -12.48 11.53 2.69
N GLY A 22 -11.98 11.03 3.82
CA GLY A 22 -11.94 11.74 5.09
C GLY A 22 -10.62 12.42 5.42
N MET A 23 -9.81 12.83 4.44
CA MET A 23 -8.53 13.51 4.70
C MET A 23 -8.65 14.69 5.68
N ASP A 24 -9.73 15.46 5.57
CA ASP A 24 -9.93 16.70 6.34
C ASP A 24 -10.34 16.46 7.81
N ASN A 25 -10.79 15.25 8.15
CA ASN A 25 -11.38 14.94 9.47
C ASN A 25 -11.08 13.53 10.02
N GLY A 26 -10.22 12.76 9.36
CA GLY A 26 -9.86 11.38 9.74
C GLY A 26 -10.93 10.32 9.43
N ALA A 27 -12.02 10.64 8.73
CA ALA A 27 -13.09 9.68 8.50
C ALA A 27 -12.67 8.54 7.54
N THR A 28 -12.71 7.30 8.05
CA THR A 28 -12.38 6.08 7.31
C THR A 28 -13.61 5.46 6.62
N LEU A 29 -13.37 4.51 5.72
CA LEU A 29 -14.41 3.77 5.00
C LEU A 29 -15.14 2.81 5.95
N LYS A 30 -16.45 3.03 6.13
CA LYS A 30 -17.32 2.19 6.95
C LYS A 30 -17.96 1.06 6.12
N ARG A 31 -18.45 1.37 4.92
CA ARG A 31 -19.10 0.40 4.02
C ARG A 31 -18.77 0.71 2.57
N ILE A 32 -18.53 -0.34 1.79
CA ILE A 32 -18.37 -0.28 0.34
C ILE A 32 -19.44 -1.14 -0.33
N GLY A 33 -20.08 -0.60 -1.37
CA GLY A 33 -20.95 -1.34 -2.28
C GLY A 33 -20.35 -1.33 -3.67
N VAL A 34 -20.30 -2.47 -4.35
CA VAL A 34 -19.80 -2.58 -5.72
C VAL A 34 -20.86 -3.21 -6.60
N ALA A 35 -21.08 -2.61 -7.77
CA ALA A 35 -21.93 -3.14 -8.82
C ALA A 35 -21.07 -3.48 -10.03
N VAL A 36 -21.27 -4.66 -10.61
CA VAL A 36 -20.51 -5.16 -11.77
C VAL A 36 -21.43 -5.36 -12.98
N GLU A 37 -20.86 -5.27 -14.17
CA GLU A 37 -21.48 -5.72 -15.42
C GLU A 37 -20.45 -6.52 -16.24
N GLY A 38 -20.83 -7.04 -17.42
CA GLY A 38 -20.06 -8.05 -18.14
C GLY A 38 -18.58 -7.75 -18.39
N TRP A 39 -18.21 -6.47 -18.55
CA TRP A 39 -16.88 -6.02 -18.97
C TRP A 39 -16.30 -4.85 -18.13
N ARG A 40 -16.98 -4.42 -17.07
CA ARG A 40 -16.47 -3.44 -16.08
C ARG A 40 -17.11 -3.54 -14.71
N VAL A 41 -16.44 -3.00 -13.69
CA VAL A 41 -17.12 -2.46 -12.51
C VAL A 41 -18.01 -1.30 -12.98
N LYS A 42 -19.31 -1.39 -12.72
CA LYS A 42 -20.36 -0.50 -13.21
C LYS A 42 -20.54 0.72 -12.32
N ALA A 43 -20.51 0.51 -11.01
CA ALA A 43 -20.62 1.56 -10.01
C ALA A 43 -19.97 1.13 -8.68
N VAL A 44 -19.53 2.13 -7.90
CA VAL A 44 -19.08 1.96 -6.52
C VAL A 44 -19.84 2.93 -5.64
N ARG A 45 -20.39 2.44 -4.54
CA ARG A 45 -20.97 3.23 -3.45
C ARG A 45 -20.03 3.16 -2.25
N ALA A 46 -19.79 4.30 -1.60
CA ALA A 46 -18.95 4.37 -0.40
C ALA A 46 -19.69 5.13 0.70
N GLU A 47 -19.59 4.64 1.93
CA GLU A 47 -20.04 5.29 3.16
C GLU A 47 -18.86 5.41 4.12
N LEU A 48 -18.63 6.61 4.64
CA LEU A 48 -17.61 6.89 5.64
C LEU A 48 -18.19 6.85 7.05
N VAL A 49 -17.33 6.69 8.07
CA VAL A 49 -17.74 6.66 9.48
C VAL A 49 -18.44 7.94 9.96
N ASP A 50 -18.21 9.07 9.28
CA ASP A 50 -18.87 10.36 9.52
C ASP A 50 -20.24 10.52 8.83
N ARG A 51 -20.79 9.41 8.29
CA ARG A 51 -22.09 9.31 7.59
C ARG A 51 -22.15 9.96 6.21
N ARG A 52 -21.04 10.48 5.66
CA ARG A 52 -21.00 10.85 4.23
C ARG A 52 -21.19 9.61 3.37
N VAL A 53 -22.02 9.71 2.33
CA VAL A 53 -22.29 8.65 1.35
C VAL A 53 -22.18 9.23 -0.06
N ALA A 54 -21.49 8.51 -0.96
CA ALA A 54 -21.41 8.85 -2.37
C ALA A 54 -21.53 7.61 -3.26
N THR A 55 -21.99 7.81 -4.49
CA THR A 55 -22.09 6.77 -5.54
C THR A 55 -21.43 7.28 -6.81
N PHE A 56 -20.54 6.48 -7.38
CA PHE A 56 -19.80 6.77 -8.61
C PHE A 56 -20.14 5.73 -9.66
N GLY A 57 -20.50 6.16 -10.87
CA GLY A 57 -21.17 5.31 -11.86
C GLY A 57 -22.69 5.26 -11.67
N ASN A 58 -23.36 4.33 -12.33
CA ASN A 58 -24.84 4.24 -12.32
C ASN A 58 -25.30 2.81 -12.00
N SER A 59 -25.74 2.60 -10.75
CA SER A 59 -26.44 1.40 -10.31
C SER A 59 -27.35 1.70 -9.12
N HIS A 60 -28.42 0.91 -8.98
CA HIS A 60 -29.34 0.93 -7.83
C HIS A 60 -29.17 -0.32 -6.93
N THR A 61 -28.37 -1.29 -7.37
CA THR A 61 -28.11 -2.56 -6.68
C THR A 61 -26.60 -2.75 -6.56
N PHE A 62 -26.13 -3.19 -5.40
CA PHE A 62 -24.73 -3.37 -5.06
C PHE A 62 -24.56 -4.62 -4.20
N ASN A 63 -23.46 -5.34 -4.37
CA ASN A 63 -22.95 -6.25 -3.35
C ASN A 63 -22.17 -5.40 -2.33
N GLU A 64 -22.50 -5.51 -1.05
CA GLU A 64 -21.98 -4.61 -0.01
C GLU A 64 -21.12 -5.34 1.04
N PHE A 65 -20.12 -4.64 1.55
CA PHE A 65 -19.27 -5.05 2.68
C PHE A 65 -19.18 -3.91 3.68
N GLU A 66 -19.65 -4.15 4.90
CA GLU A 66 -19.50 -3.26 6.05
C GLU A 66 -18.33 -3.72 6.93
N PHE A 67 -17.43 -2.81 7.26
CA PHE A 67 -16.28 -3.04 8.13
C PHE A 67 -16.71 -3.00 9.60
N LYS A 68 -16.18 -3.92 10.42
CA LYS A 68 -16.33 -3.85 11.88
C LYS A 68 -15.39 -2.78 12.44
N LEU A 69 -15.67 -2.33 13.66
CA LEU A 69 -14.79 -1.41 14.39
C LEU A 69 -13.37 -1.99 14.50
N GLY A 70 -12.36 -1.21 14.11
CA GLY A 70 -10.95 -1.60 14.13
C GLY A 70 -10.51 -2.63 13.09
N GLU A 71 -11.39 -3.01 12.15
CA GLU A 71 -11.06 -3.93 11.05
C GLU A 71 -10.40 -3.20 9.87
N CYS A 72 -9.23 -3.68 9.45
CA CYS A 72 -8.45 -3.07 8.36
C CYS A 72 -8.33 -4.04 7.18
N ILE A 73 -8.10 -3.52 5.97
CA ILE A 73 -7.69 -4.33 4.82
C ILE A 73 -6.22 -4.75 5.02
N THR A 74 -5.93 -6.04 4.91
CA THR A 74 -4.57 -6.62 5.00
C THR A 74 -4.03 -7.05 3.65
N LYS A 75 -4.91 -7.36 2.70
CA LYS A 75 -4.57 -7.63 1.29
C LYS A 75 -5.58 -6.94 0.39
N LEU A 76 -5.10 -6.20 -0.61
CA LEU A 76 -5.93 -5.61 -1.67
C LEU A 76 -5.42 -6.11 -3.02
N SER A 77 -6.33 -6.59 -3.85
CA SER A 77 -6.07 -6.90 -5.26
C SER A 77 -7.05 -6.14 -6.14
N LEU A 78 -6.53 -5.50 -7.19
CA LEU A 78 -7.30 -4.82 -8.22
C LEU A 78 -6.97 -5.42 -9.58
N TRP A 79 -7.94 -5.40 -10.51
CA TRP A 79 -7.74 -5.81 -11.89
C TRP A 79 -8.31 -4.76 -12.83
N GLY A 80 -7.62 -4.48 -13.93
CA GLY A 80 -8.25 -3.85 -15.09
C GLY A 80 -9.14 -4.84 -15.84
N ASN A 81 -10.01 -4.35 -16.73
CA ASN A 81 -10.86 -5.18 -17.59
C ASN A 81 -10.12 -5.92 -18.72
N GLY A 82 -8.81 -6.18 -18.57
CA GLY A 82 -8.00 -6.91 -19.55
C GLY A 82 -7.66 -6.17 -20.85
N VAL A 83 -8.17 -4.95 -21.06
CA VAL A 83 -7.81 -4.08 -22.19
C VAL A 83 -7.40 -2.65 -21.76
N GLY A 84 -7.31 -2.39 -20.45
CA GLY A 84 -6.84 -1.10 -19.92
C GLY A 84 -7.82 0.06 -20.08
N THR A 85 -9.13 -0.21 -20.24
CA THR A 85 -10.14 0.85 -20.42
C THR A 85 -11.03 1.06 -19.20
N ARG A 86 -11.19 0.07 -18.32
CA ARG A 86 -12.03 0.13 -17.11
C ARG A 86 -11.43 -0.71 -15.98
N LEU A 87 -11.88 -0.46 -14.75
CA LEU A 87 -11.70 -1.38 -13.63
C LEU A 87 -12.53 -2.66 -13.89
N GLY A 88 -11.94 -3.83 -13.64
CA GLY A 88 -12.51 -5.15 -13.89
C GLY A 88 -12.81 -5.97 -12.64
N ALA A 89 -12.09 -5.75 -11.54
CA ALA A 89 -12.45 -6.36 -10.25
C ALA A 89 -11.82 -5.64 -9.05
N ILE A 90 -12.43 -5.83 -7.88
CA ILE A 90 -11.98 -5.41 -6.56
C ILE A 90 -12.03 -6.64 -5.65
N LYS A 91 -10.90 -7.02 -5.05
CA LYS A 91 -10.83 -8.06 -4.02
C LYS A 91 -10.07 -7.54 -2.82
N PHE A 92 -10.54 -7.82 -1.61
CA PHE A 92 -9.71 -7.61 -0.42
C PHE A 92 -9.96 -8.68 0.64
N THR A 93 -8.94 -8.89 1.47
CA THR A 93 -9.01 -9.65 2.73
C THR A 93 -8.75 -8.70 3.89
N THR A 94 -9.47 -8.88 5.00
CA THR A 94 -9.35 -8.04 6.19
C THR A 94 -8.49 -8.65 7.30
N SER A 95 -8.19 -7.87 8.34
CA SER A 95 -7.54 -8.33 9.57
C SER A 95 -8.33 -9.38 10.35
N GLN A 96 -9.64 -9.52 10.09
CA GLN A 96 -10.49 -10.60 10.61
C GLN A 96 -10.63 -11.78 9.64
N ASN A 97 -9.75 -11.87 8.63
CA ASN A 97 -9.76 -12.88 7.56
C ASN A 97 -11.10 -12.96 6.78
N ARG A 98 -11.90 -11.88 6.77
CA ARG A 98 -13.09 -11.76 5.92
C ARG A 98 -12.65 -11.37 4.52
N GLN A 99 -13.34 -11.87 3.50
CA GLN A 99 -13.04 -11.56 2.10
C GLN A 99 -14.24 -10.89 1.42
N PHE A 100 -13.95 -9.95 0.53
CA PHE A 100 -14.87 -9.40 -0.44
C PHE A 100 -14.24 -9.54 -1.82
N PHE A 101 -15.00 -9.96 -2.84
CA PHE A 101 -14.50 -10.11 -4.20
C PHE A 101 -15.59 -9.88 -5.24
N GLU A 102 -15.55 -8.71 -5.87
CA GLU A 102 -16.48 -8.32 -6.92
C GLU A 102 -15.75 -8.18 -8.25
N LYS A 103 -16.23 -8.87 -9.28
CA LYS A 103 -15.58 -8.98 -10.58
C LYS A 103 -16.57 -8.97 -11.74
N ILE A 104 -16.08 -8.54 -12.90
CA ILE A 104 -16.78 -8.67 -14.19
C ILE A 104 -17.23 -10.10 -14.48
N THR A 105 -18.38 -10.22 -15.16
CA THR A 105 -19.08 -11.50 -15.33
C THR A 105 -18.92 -12.15 -16.70
N SER A 106 -18.40 -11.44 -17.71
CA SER A 106 -18.30 -11.95 -19.10
C SER A 106 -16.87 -12.07 -19.63
N TRP A 107 -15.91 -11.30 -19.12
CA TRP A 107 -14.51 -11.33 -19.58
C TRP A 107 -13.57 -11.89 -18.51
N PRO A 108 -12.50 -12.63 -18.89
CA PRO A 108 -11.51 -13.12 -17.95
C PRO A 108 -10.69 -11.96 -17.38
N LEU A 109 -10.38 -12.05 -16.08
CA LEU A 109 -9.39 -11.19 -15.45
C LEU A 109 -7.99 -11.55 -15.97
N LYS A 110 -7.14 -10.54 -16.20
CA LYS A 110 -5.75 -10.71 -16.65
C LYS A 110 -4.78 -10.41 -15.51
N THR A 111 -4.10 -9.27 -15.56
CA THR A 111 -3.14 -8.83 -14.53
C THR A 111 -3.85 -8.54 -13.20
N GLU A 112 -3.47 -9.29 -12.15
CA GLU A 112 -3.77 -8.96 -10.76
C GLU A 112 -2.70 -8.00 -10.24
N TYR A 113 -3.12 -6.90 -9.61
CA TYR A 113 -2.23 -5.99 -8.89
C TYR A 113 -2.40 -6.23 -7.39
N THR A 114 -1.49 -7.02 -6.79
CA THR A 114 -1.52 -7.37 -5.36
C THR A 114 -0.81 -6.34 -4.49
N ILE A 115 -1.29 -6.18 -3.26
CA ILE A 115 -0.67 -5.36 -2.22
C ILE A 115 -0.67 -6.19 -0.93
N ASP A 116 0.47 -6.78 -0.58
CA ASP A 116 0.66 -7.63 0.60
C ASP A 116 1.33 -6.87 1.75
N VAL A 117 0.72 -6.95 2.94
CA VAL A 117 1.08 -6.16 4.12
C VAL A 117 1.11 -7.07 5.35
N THR A 118 2.30 -7.30 5.93
CA THR A 118 2.48 -8.23 7.06
C THR A 118 3.03 -7.51 8.30
N PRO A 119 2.30 -7.48 9.43
CA PRO A 119 2.84 -6.97 10.69
C PRO A 119 3.87 -7.94 11.30
N GLU A 120 4.92 -7.37 11.88
CA GLU A 120 5.99 -8.03 12.61
C GLU A 120 6.07 -7.40 14.01
N TYR A 121 6.07 -8.23 15.06
CA TYR A 121 6.15 -7.76 16.44
C TYR A 121 7.57 -7.30 16.79
N VAL A 122 7.65 -6.19 17.54
CA VAL A 122 8.92 -5.55 17.93
C VAL A 122 9.12 -5.63 19.44
N LYS A 123 8.10 -5.21 20.19
CA LYS A 123 8.12 -5.12 21.66
C LYS A 123 6.68 -5.05 22.16
N SER A 124 6.42 -5.62 23.34
CA SER A 124 5.18 -5.44 24.09
C SER A 124 5.55 -5.11 25.54
N VAL A 125 4.81 -4.20 26.16
CA VAL A 125 4.99 -3.76 27.55
C VAL A 125 3.60 -3.61 28.16
N SER A 126 3.42 -4.04 29.41
CA SER A 126 2.20 -3.83 30.19
C SER A 126 2.58 -3.12 31.48
N HIS A 127 1.92 -2.01 31.81
CA HIS A 127 2.18 -1.24 33.02
C HIS A 127 0.87 -0.83 33.71
N HIS A 128 0.80 -1.04 35.03
CA HIS A 128 -0.33 -0.69 35.87
C HIS A 128 0.01 0.51 36.76
N ASN A 129 -0.89 1.51 36.79
CA ASN A 129 -0.73 2.67 37.64
C ASN A 129 -1.58 2.53 38.92
N ASP A 130 -0.96 2.03 40.00
CA ASP A 130 -1.56 1.94 41.34
C ASP A 130 -1.77 3.30 42.04
N THR A 131 -1.36 4.42 41.44
CA THR A 131 -1.42 5.75 42.06
C THR A 131 -2.69 6.51 41.71
N SER A 132 -2.98 7.57 42.48
CA SER A 132 -4.12 8.48 42.25
C SER A 132 -3.86 9.58 41.20
N LEU A 133 -2.65 9.63 40.61
CA LEU A 133 -2.24 10.62 39.62
C LEU A 133 -1.91 9.95 38.28
N VAL A 134 -2.01 10.70 37.17
CA VAL A 134 -1.59 10.19 35.85
C VAL A 134 -0.07 10.00 35.85
N GLN A 135 0.39 8.84 35.41
CA GLN A 135 1.81 8.56 35.17
C GLN A 135 2.13 8.77 33.68
N GLU A 136 3.37 9.15 33.38
CA GLU A 136 3.91 9.18 32.02
C GLU A 136 5.11 8.24 31.92
N GLU A 137 5.12 7.36 30.93
CA GLU A 137 6.20 6.39 30.69
C GLU A 137 6.76 6.53 29.27
N SER A 138 8.09 6.48 29.15
CA SER A 138 8.82 6.56 27.87
C SER A 138 9.33 5.19 27.42
N ILE A 139 8.63 4.57 26.47
CA ILE A 139 8.95 3.25 25.94
C ILE A 139 9.86 3.40 24.70
N THR A 140 11.11 2.96 24.82
CA THR A 140 12.08 2.93 23.71
C THR A 140 12.00 1.61 22.92
N TYR A 141 12.31 1.67 21.62
CA TYR A 141 12.42 0.49 20.76
C TYR A 141 13.56 0.65 19.73
N SER A 142 14.10 -0.47 19.25
CA SER A 142 15.06 -0.52 18.14
C SER A 142 14.98 -1.87 17.43
N LYS A 143 15.03 -1.89 16.10
CA LYS A 143 15.01 -3.11 15.28
C LYS A 143 15.80 -2.91 13.99
N THR A 144 16.76 -3.81 13.75
CA THR A 144 17.54 -3.88 12.50
C THR A 144 16.84 -4.74 11.45
N LEU A 145 16.96 -4.35 10.19
CA LEU A 145 16.15 -4.82 9.06
C LEU A 145 16.97 -4.93 7.79
N THR A 146 16.51 -5.78 6.88
CA THR A 146 17.04 -5.89 5.52
C THR A 146 15.99 -5.46 4.52
N LYS A 147 16.27 -4.39 3.77
CA LYS A 147 15.54 -4.03 2.54
C LYS A 147 16.20 -4.73 1.36
N THR A 148 15.39 -5.27 0.46
CA THR A 148 15.85 -5.82 -0.82
C THR A 148 15.18 -5.12 -1.97
N TYR A 149 15.94 -4.92 -3.04
CA TYR A 149 15.48 -4.35 -4.30
C TYR A 149 16.03 -5.19 -5.46
N SER A 150 15.17 -5.54 -6.40
CA SER A 150 15.52 -6.27 -7.61
C SER A 150 14.76 -5.71 -8.81
N TRP A 151 15.45 -5.59 -9.95
CA TRP A 151 14.89 -5.15 -11.22
C TRP A 151 15.24 -6.17 -12.30
N SER A 152 14.24 -6.89 -12.83
CA SER A 152 14.47 -7.75 -13.99
C SER A 152 14.59 -6.92 -15.26
N VAL A 153 15.59 -7.20 -16.10
CA VAL A 153 15.79 -6.54 -17.40
C VAL A 153 15.55 -7.50 -18.55
N SER A 154 15.08 -6.96 -19.68
CA SER A 154 14.77 -7.75 -20.87
C SER A 154 16.04 -8.31 -21.53
N ASN A 155 15.92 -9.46 -22.21
CA ASN A 155 16.94 -10.05 -23.10
C ASN A 155 18.30 -10.39 -22.46
N LYS A 156 18.37 -10.56 -21.13
CA LYS A 156 19.60 -10.90 -20.38
C LYS A 156 20.77 -9.91 -20.58
N ILE A 157 20.47 -8.63 -20.79
CA ILE A 157 21.47 -7.58 -21.05
C ILE A 157 22.53 -7.44 -19.94
N GLU A 158 22.17 -7.76 -18.70
CA GLU A 158 23.04 -7.82 -17.52
C GLU A 158 24.18 -8.84 -17.63
N SER A 159 24.07 -9.82 -18.53
CA SER A 159 25.14 -10.79 -18.82
C SER A 159 26.29 -10.21 -19.65
N THR A 160 26.04 -9.09 -20.34
CA THR A 160 26.96 -8.48 -21.32
C THR A 160 27.37 -7.05 -20.94
N LEU A 161 26.51 -6.32 -20.21
CA LEU A 161 26.74 -4.92 -19.83
C LEU A 161 26.56 -4.73 -18.33
N ASN A 162 27.40 -3.87 -17.74
CA ASN A 162 27.21 -3.38 -16.37
C ASN A 162 26.03 -2.40 -16.32
N VAL A 163 24.85 -2.90 -15.96
CA VAL A 163 23.63 -2.10 -15.89
C VAL A 163 23.48 -1.46 -14.51
N SER A 164 23.23 -0.15 -14.49
CA SER A 164 22.72 0.58 -13.34
C SER A 164 21.29 1.05 -13.60
N VAL A 165 20.49 1.08 -12.54
CA VAL A 165 19.11 1.54 -12.54
C VAL A 165 19.07 2.90 -11.86
N LYS A 166 18.52 3.92 -12.53
CA LYS A 166 18.24 5.22 -11.93
C LYS A 166 16.73 5.39 -11.79
N VAL A 167 16.21 5.18 -10.59
CA VAL A 167 14.77 5.29 -10.27
C VAL A 167 14.59 5.82 -8.86
N GLY A 168 13.42 6.39 -8.58
CA GLY A 168 12.96 6.51 -7.21
C GLY A 168 12.59 5.14 -6.66
N ILE A 169 13.08 4.79 -5.47
CA ILE A 169 12.78 3.51 -4.84
C ILE A 169 11.44 3.60 -4.08
N PRO A 170 10.47 2.69 -4.31
CA PRO A 170 9.21 2.70 -3.58
C PRO A 170 9.40 2.27 -2.11
N TYR A 171 8.73 2.97 -1.18
CA TYR A 171 8.77 2.71 0.26
C TYR A 171 7.38 2.86 0.92
N LEU A 172 7.18 2.21 2.07
CA LEU A 172 5.94 2.34 2.85
C LEU A 172 5.93 3.57 3.76
N VAL A 173 4.74 4.14 3.95
CA VAL A 173 4.41 5.10 5.01
C VAL A 173 3.06 4.71 5.62
N GLU A 174 2.92 4.83 6.93
CA GLU A 174 1.65 4.65 7.63
C GLU A 174 0.75 5.88 7.48
N VAL A 175 -0.56 5.63 7.38
CA VAL A 175 -1.61 6.64 7.31
C VAL A 175 -2.83 6.16 8.11
N SER A 176 -3.75 7.06 8.46
CA SER A 176 -4.97 6.72 9.21
C SER A 176 -5.88 5.67 8.52
N SER A 177 -5.70 5.46 7.21
CA SER A 177 -6.38 4.41 6.43
C SER A 177 -5.52 3.15 6.20
N GLY A 178 -4.42 2.97 6.92
CA GLY A 178 -3.47 1.85 6.75
C GLY A 178 -2.14 2.28 6.14
N PHE A 179 -1.88 1.89 4.88
CA PHE A 179 -0.54 1.92 4.28
C PHE A 179 -0.46 2.63 2.94
N SER A 180 0.45 3.59 2.83
CA SER A 180 0.83 4.26 1.58
C SER A 180 2.12 3.73 0.99
N LEU A 181 2.18 3.66 -0.34
CA LEU A 181 3.40 3.37 -1.11
C LEU A 181 3.82 4.67 -1.81
N THR A 182 5.01 5.15 -1.47
CA THR A 182 5.57 6.41 -1.99
C THR A 182 6.86 6.13 -2.74
N VAL A 183 7.14 6.86 -3.81
CA VAL A 183 8.40 6.74 -4.56
C VAL A 183 9.40 7.76 -4.01
N GLY A 184 10.56 7.28 -3.55
CA GLY A 184 11.65 8.12 -3.06
C GLY A 184 12.33 8.95 -4.14
N VAL A 185 13.26 9.82 -3.74
CA VAL A 185 14.11 10.58 -4.67
C VAL A 185 14.82 9.62 -5.62
N GLU A 186 14.98 10.01 -6.90
CA GLU A 186 15.74 9.22 -7.86
C GLU A 186 17.17 8.96 -7.37
N GLN A 187 17.55 7.69 -7.28
CA GLN A 187 18.91 7.28 -6.95
C GLN A 187 19.41 6.26 -7.96
N SER A 188 20.74 6.24 -8.15
CA SER A 188 21.42 5.23 -8.96
C SER A 188 21.73 4.01 -8.10
N THR A 189 21.37 2.83 -8.57
CA THR A 189 21.51 1.54 -7.87
C THR A 189 21.87 0.42 -8.87
N SER A 190 22.42 -0.67 -8.37
CA SER A 190 22.58 -1.92 -9.13
C SER A 190 21.25 -2.62 -9.38
N LEU A 191 21.18 -3.54 -10.36
CA LEU A 191 20.00 -4.36 -10.67
C LEU A 191 19.51 -5.24 -9.51
N GLN A 192 20.37 -5.56 -8.56
CA GLN A 192 20.03 -6.14 -7.27
C GLN A 192 20.77 -5.35 -6.20
N LYS A 193 20.07 -4.98 -5.14
CA LYS A 193 20.66 -4.27 -4.00
C LYS A 193 19.98 -4.70 -2.71
N THR A 194 20.80 -4.88 -1.67
CA THR A 194 20.37 -5.21 -0.32
C THR A 194 20.95 -4.16 0.62
N GLU A 195 20.11 -3.60 1.48
CA GLU A 195 20.51 -2.59 2.47
C GLU A 195 20.03 -2.99 3.85
N THR A 196 20.90 -2.85 4.84
CA THR A 196 20.53 -2.99 6.25
C THR A 196 20.20 -1.61 6.83
N ILE A 197 19.04 -1.46 7.45
CA ILE A 197 18.67 -0.25 8.19
C ILE A 197 18.27 -0.60 9.63
N THR A 198 18.48 0.32 10.56
CA THR A 198 18.03 0.19 11.95
C THR A 198 17.02 1.28 12.24
N GLU A 199 15.85 0.87 12.71
CA GLU A 199 14.71 1.74 12.98
C GLU A 199 14.47 1.75 14.49
N SER A 200 14.47 2.94 15.09
CA SER A 200 14.40 3.12 16.54
C SER A 200 13.65 4.39 16.91
N GLY A 201 12.91 4.36 18.01
CA GLY A 201 12.14 5.51 18.47
C GLY A 201 11.80 5.42 19.96
N THR A 202 11.01 6.40 20.43
CA THR A 202 10.51 6.48 21.80
C THR A 202 9.06 6.93 21.75
N ILE A 203 8.19 6.23 22.48
CA ILE A 203 6.76 6.52 22.61
C ILE A 203 6.51 6.94 24.05
N ASN A 204 5.82 8.06 24.26
CA ASN A 204 5.43 8.53 25.59
C ASN A 204 3.94 8.25 25.80
N VAL A 205 3.61 7.36 26.72
CA VAL A 205 2.24 6.96 27.06
C VAL A 205 1.81 7.56 28.40
N LYS A 206 0.55 8.00 28.48
CA LYS A 206 -0.07 8.50 29.72
C LYS A 206 -0.98 7.43 30.31
N ILE A 207 -0.69 7.00 31.53
CA ILE A 207 -1.35 5.87 32.17
C ILE A 207 -2.25 6.42 33.30
N PRO A 208 -3.59 6.38 33.16
CA PRO A 208 -4.49 6.97 34.14
C PRO A 208 -4.48 6.24 35.50
N PRO A 209 -4.91 6.90 36.58
CA PRO A 209 -5.06 6.30 37.91
C PRO A 209 -5.86 4.98 37.91
N GLY A 210 -5.32 3.94 38.55
CA GLY A 210 -5.96 2.64 38.67
C GLY A 210 -6.19 1.90 37.34
N LYS A 211 -5.40 2.20 36.31
CA LYS A 211 -5.49 1.55 34.98
C LYS A 211 -4.21 0.84 34.61
N THR A 212 -4.38 -0.27 33.89
CA THR A 212 -3.32 -0.91 33.09
C THR A 212 -3.35 -0.32 31.69
N MET A 213 -2.19 -0.07 31.11
CA MET A 213 -2.01 0.15 29.67
C MET A 213 -1.13 -0.97 29.12
N ASP A 214 -1.59 -1.59 28.03
CA ASP A 214 -0.83 -2.59 27.27
C ASP A 214 -0.35 -1.94 25.97
N VAL A 215 0.96 -1.71 25.85
CA VAL A 215 1.57 -1.06 24.67
C VAL A 215 2.23 -2.11 23.81
N GLU A 216 1.69 -2.30 22.61
CA GLU A 216 2.26 -3.17 21.59
C GLU A 216 2.91 -2.34 20.47
N ILE A 217 4.19 -2.60 20.20
CA ILE A 217 4.94 -1.99 19.10
C ILE A 217 5.06 -3.03 18.00
N THR A 218 4.30 -2.82 16.93
CA THR A 218 4.42 -3.54 15.67
C THR A 218 5.19 -2.72 14.65
N MET A 219 5.73 -3.40 13.65
CA MET A 219 6.35 -2.81 12.47
C MET A 219 5.99 -3.66 11.25
N VAL A 220 5.68 -3.05 10.11
CA VAL A 220 5.05 -3.77 9.00
C VAL A 220 5.94 -3.93 7.78
N LYS A 221 6.18 -5.19 7.38
CA LYS A 221 6.89 -5.57 6.16
C LYS A 221 5.90 -5.71 5.00
N ALA A 222 6.10 -4.94 3.94
CA ALA A 222 5.51 -5.23 2.63
C ALA A 222 6.52 -5.92 1.70
N ASN A 223 5.99 -6.70 0.77
CA ASN A 223 6.71 -7.11 -0.43
C ASN A 223 5.90 -6.58 -1.62
N PHE A 224 6.57 -5.91 -2.54
CA PHE A 224 5.99 -5.38 -3.76
C PHE A 224 6.43 -6.26 -4.92
N ASP A 225 5.48 -6.75 -5.70
CA ASP A 225 5.68 -7.37 -7.01
C ASP A 225 4.96 -6.44 -8.00
N LEU A 226 5.71 -5.61 -8.72
CA LEU A 226 5.17 -4.53 -9.54
C LEU A 226 5.79 -4.53 -10.93
N ASP A 227 4.95 -4.56 -11.96
CA ASP A 227 5.37 -4.27 -13.33
C ASP A 227 5.94 -2.85 -13.44
N TYR A 228 7.10 -2.70 -14.09
CA TYR A 228 7.70 -1.42 -14.39
C TYR A 228 8.01 -1.27 -15.89
N ARG A 229 8.03 -0.01 -16.35
CA ARG A 229 8.49 0.39 -17.68
C ARG A 229 9.67 1.33 -17.51
N ALA A 230 10.77 1.03 -18.18
CA ALA A 230 11.97 1.86 -18.19
C ALA A 230 12.48 2.05 -19.62
N ILE A 231 13.37 3.02 -19.79
CA ILE A 231 14.17 3.19 -21.00
C ILE A 231 15.59 2.81 -20.63
N VAL A 232 16.14 1.78 -21.29
CA VAL A 232 17.56 1.47 -21.17
C VAL A 232 18.32 2.43 -22.07
N LYS A 233 19.29 3.13 -21.48
CA LYS A 233 20.21 4.03 -22.19
C LYS A 233 21.60 3.39 -22.21
N VAL A 234 22.08 3.04 -23.40
CA VAL A 234 23.47 2.63 -23.62
C VAL A 234 24.23 3.82 -24.19
N THR A 235 25.40 4.12 -23.62
CA THR A 235 26.30 5.17 -24.15
C THR A 235 27.58 4.49 -24.64
N CYS A 236 27.89 4.67 -25.92
CA CYS A 236 29.05 4.07 -26.58
C CYS A 236 30.32 4.92 -26.34
N MET A 237 31.51 4.33 -26.56
CA MET A 237 32.80 5.01 -26.32
C MET A 237 32.99 6.28 -27.16
N ASN A 238 32.35 6.36 -28.33
CA ASN A 238 32.33 7.56 -29.20
C ASN A 238 31.28 8.62 -28.77
N GLY A 239 30.65 8.46 -27.60
CA GLY A 239 29.61 9.35 -27.08
C GLY A 239 28.22 9.17 -27.68
N SER A 240 28.04 8.30 -28.69
CA SER A 240 26.71 8.02 -29.25
C SER A 240 25.84 7.27 -28.24
N GLN A 241 24.52 7.40 -28.37
CA GLN A 241 23.56 6.87 -27.41
C GLN A 241 22.51 6.02 -28.11
N LEU A 242 22.22 4.85 -27.54
CA LEU A 242 21.15 3.95 -27.96
C LEU A 242 20.10 3.89 -26.85
N PHE A 243 18.84 3.93 -27.25
CA PHE A 243 17.69 3.90 -26.35
C PHE A 243 16.73 2.80 -26.78
N PHE A 244 16.26 1.99 -25.83
CA PHE A 244 15.20 1.01 -26.07
C PHE A 244 14.31 0.86 -24.83
N PRO A 245 12.99 0.64 -25.03
CA PRO A 245 12.10 0.35 -23.92
C PRO A 245 12.43 -1.03 -23.32
N SER A 246 12.34 -1.15 -22.01
CA SER A 246 12.35 -2.41 -21.28
C SER A 246 11.15 -2.46 -20.34
N THR A 247 10.53 -3.63 -20.26
CA THR A 247 9.56 -3.98 -19.22
C THR A 247 10.16 -5.03 -18.31
N GLY A 248 9.80 -5.00 -17.05
CA GLY A 248 10.19 -6.01 -16.09
C GLY A 248 9.31 -5.95 -14.85
N VAL A 249 9.64 -6.82 -13.89
CA VAL A 249 9.03 -6.87 -12.57
C VAL A 249 10.05 -6.32 -11.58
N THR A 250 9.61 -5.47 -10.66
CA THR A 250 10.41 -5.07 -9.52
C THR A 250 9.94 -5.78 -8.25
N TYR A 251 10.90 -6.37 -7.54
CA TYR A 251 10.72 -6.85 -6.19
C TYR A 251 11.34 -5.84 -5.24
N THR A 252 10.52 -5.23 -4.40
CA THR A 252 11.01 -4.36 -3.32
C THR A 252 10.39 -4.77 -1.98
N SER A 253 11.17 -4.74 -0.91
CA SER A 253 10.67 -5.03 0.44
C SER A 253 10.98 -3.87 1.40
N VAL A 254 9.93 -3.13 1.79
CA VAL A 254 10.06 -1.89 2.57
C VAL A 254 8.90 -1.74 3.58
N ARG A 255 9.08 -0.83 4.55
CA ARG A 255 8.56 -0.80 5.94
C ARG A 255 8.34 0.69 6.32
N ILE A 256 7.51 1.18 7.27
CA ILE A 256 6.93 0.70 8.55
C ILE A 256 5.46 1.19 8.75
N SER A 257 4.79 0.69 9.80
CA SER A 257 3.68 1.29 10.58
C SER A 257 3.85 0.93 12.05
N THR A 258 3.45 1.80 12.97
CA THR A 258 3.41 1.56 14.41
C THR A 258 2.00 1.81 14.93
N LYS A 259 1.23 0.73 15.07
CA LYS A 259 -0.12 0.80 15.62
C LYS A 259 -0.10 0.67 17.15
N GLU A 260 -0.58 1.69 17.83
CA GLU A 260 -1.03 1.66 19.24
C GLU A 260 -2.47 1.10 19.31
N THR A 261 -2.84 0.41 20.40
CA THR A 261 -4.16 -0.23 20.61
C THR A 261 -4.74 0.07 21.96
#